data_AF-A0A1F5T3C0-F1
#
_entry.id   AF-A0A1F5T3C0-F1
#
_cell.length_a   1.000
_cell.length_b   1.000
_cell.length_c   1.000
_cell.angle_alpha   90.00
_cell.angle_beta   90.00
_cell.angle_gamma   90.00
#
_symmetry.space_group_name_H-M   'P 1'
#
loop_
_entity.id
_entity.type
_entity.pdbx_description
1 polymer ?
#
loop_
_entity_poly.entity_id
_entity_poly.type
_entity_poly.pdbx_seq_one_letter_code
_entity_poly.pdbx_strand_id
1 'polypeptide(L)'
;MKNKRILILMVVVISFMLVNVVSAAGLVPDECRGDADLSTCNLSSVEATIFNIAEFLLGIAGSLALLMFVYGGFLYIIGGASEKQVGKAKDVFKYAITGLIIIFLSGLILRVVVQALAG
;
A
#
# COMPACT_ATOMS: atom_id res chain seq x y z
N MET A 1 -4.97 -30.27 10.88
CA MET A 1 -5.84 -29.12 10.52
C MET A 1 -5.14 -27.75 10.54
N LYS A 2 -4.13 -27.52 11.40
CA LYS A 2 -3.36 -26.26 11.50
C LYS A 2 -2.62 -25.89 10.20
N ASN A 3 -2.07 -26.89 9.51
CA ASN A 3 -1.27 -26.71 8.28
C ASN A 3 -2.12 -26.32 7.07
N LYS A 4 -3.38 -26.79 6.98
CA LYS A 4 -4.32 -26.40 5.91
C LYS A 4 -4.71 -24.92 5.99
N ARG A 5 -4.83 -24.35 7.19
CA ARG A 5 -5.17 -22.93 7.40
C ARG A 5 -4.01 -21.99 7.03
N ILE A 6 -2.78 -22.40 7.36
CA ILE A 6 -1.55 -21.69 6.99
C ILE A 6 -1.35 -21.72 5.47
N LEU A 7 -1.64 -22.86 4.83
CA LEU A 7 -1.58 -23.00 3.37
C LEU A 7 -2.58 -22.09 2.66
N ILE A 8 -3.81 -21.96 3.16
CA ILE A 8 -4.82 -21.05 2.59
C ILE A 8 -4.38 -19.59 2.75
N LEU A 9 -3.86 -19.19 3.91
CA LEU A 9 -3.29 -17.86 4.12
C LEU A 9 -2.13 -17.59 3.16
N MET A 10 -1.21 -18.53 2.97
CA MET A 10 -0.11 -18.39 2.00
C MET A 10 -0.60 -18.30 0.56
N VAL A 11 -1.59 -19.11 0.15
CA VAL A 11 -2.14 -19.08 -1.21
C VAL A 11 -2.88 -17.76 -1.48
N VAL A 12 -3.63 -17.24 -0.50
CA VAL A 12 -4.27 -15.92 -0.59
C VAL A 12 -3.22 -14.81 -0.71
N VAL A 13 -2.16 -14.87 0.09
CA VAL A 13 -1.06 -13.90 0.04
C VAL A 13 -0.30 -13.95 -1.29
N ILE A 14 -0.01 -15.14 -1.80
CA ILE A 14 0.68 -15.34 -3.09
C ILE A 14 -0.21 -14.91 -4.26
N SER A 15 -1.49 -15.28 -4.25
CA SER A 15 -2.46 -14.85 -5.28
C SER A 15 -2.65 -13.34 -5.28
N PHE A 16 -2.56 -12.68 -4.12
CA PHE A 16 -2.76 -11.25 -3.99
C PHE A 16 -1.48 -10.44 -4.30
N MET A 17 -0.30 -10.98 -3.99
CA MET A 17 0.99 -10.42 -4.44
C MET A 17 1.12 -10.40 -5.97
N LEU A 18 0.59 -11.42 -6.66
CA LEU A 18 0.57 -11.47 -8.13
C LEU A 18 -0.28 -10.36 -8.77
N VAL A 19 -1.37 -9.94 -8.12
CA VAL A 19 -2.23 -8.82 -8.58
C VAL A 19 -1.49 -7.48 -8.46
N ASN A 20 -0.70 -7.31 -7.40
CA ASN A 20 0.12 -6.11 -7.21
C ASN A 20 1.24 -6.03 -8.25
N VAL A 21 1.93 -7.14 -8.56
CA VAL A 21 3.00 -7.18 -9.59
C VAL A 21 2.50 -6.79 -10.99
N VAL A 22 1.26 -7.13 -11.35
CA VAL A 22 0.66 -6.78 -12.65
C VAL A 22 0.48 -5.27 -12.84
N SER A 23 0.31 -4.51 -11.75
CA SER A 23 0.13 -3.05 -11.82
C SER A 23 1.44 -2.26 -11.99
N ALA A 24 2.59 -2.94 -12.00
CA ALA A 24 3.89 -2.31 -12.29
C ALA A 24 4.07 -1.94 -13.78
N ALA A 25 3.19 -2.42 -14.67
CA ALA A 25 3.28 -2.18 -16.10
C ALA A 25 2.95 -0.72 -16.52
N GLY A 26 2.33 0.08 -15.64
CA GLY A 26 1.89 1.45 -15.93
C GLY A 26 2.62 2.56 -15.18
N LEU A 27 3.79 2.29 -14.59
CA LEU A 27 4.49 3.28 -13.74
C LEU A 27 4.93 4.53 -14.52
N VAL A 28 5.25 4.38 -15.80
CA VAL A 28 5.60 5.49 -16.69
C VAL A 28 4.51 5.58 -17.77
N PRO A 29 3.89 6.76 -17.99
CA PRO A 29 2.99 6.97 -19.12
C PRO A 29 3.67 6.55 -20.43
N ASP A 30 2.98 5.79 -21.29
CA ASP A 30 3.56 5.28 -22.54
C ASP A 30 4.09 6.39 -23.45
N GLU A 31 3.55 7.60 -23.30
CA GLU A 31 3.94 8.86 -23.94
C GLU A 31 5.38 9.31 -23.59
N CYS A 32 5.91 8.87 -22.44
CA CYS A 32 7.22 9.23 -21.91
C CYS A 32 8.21 8.05 -21.89
N ARG A 33 7.88 6.90 -22.50
CA ARG A 33 8.78 5.73 -22.61
C ARG A 33 9.58 5.77 -23.92
N GLY A 34 10.78 6.35 -23.91
CA GLY A 34 11.70 6.35 -25.05
C GLY A 34 12.17 7.76 -25.43
N ASP A 35 12.28 8.04 -26.74
CA ASP A 35 12.63 9.36 -27.30
C ASP A 35 11.47 10.35 -27.07
N ALA A 36 11.29 10.77 -25.81
CA ALA A 36 10.26 11.71 -25.43
C ALA A 36 10.78 13.14 -25.57
N ASP A 37 10.08 13.93 -26.39
CA ASP A 37 10.30 15.37 -26.44
C ASP A 37 9.95 16.01 -25.08
N LEU A 38 10.83 16.87 -24.58
CA LEU A 38 10.56 17.66 -23.35
C LEU A 38 9.29 18.54 -23.48
N SER A 39 8.78 18.75 -24.69
CA SER A 39 7.56 19.53 -24.96
C SER A 39 6.27 18.77 -24.64
N THR A 40 6.28 17.43 -24.67
CA THR A 40 5.14 16.56 -24.32
C THR A 40 5.26 16.00 -22.89
N CYS A 41 6.47 15.71 -22.41
CA CYS A 41 6.71 15.32 -21.01
C CYS A 41 6.97 16.56 -20.14
N ASN A 42 5.89 17.26 -19.79
CA ASN A 42 5.91 18.42 -18.89
C ASN A 42 5.79 18.02 -17.40
N LEU A 43 5.74 19.01 -16.50
CA LEU A 43 5.49 18.82 -15.06
C LEU A 43 4.30 17.89 -14.76
N SER A 44 3.24 17.94 -15.57
CA SER A 44 2.06 17.07 -15.45
C SER A 44 2.38 15.58 -15.66
N SER A 45 3.36 15.26 -16.50
CA SER A 45 3.78 13.87 -16.78
C SER A 45 4.63 13.30 -15.65
N VAL A 46 5.45 14.16 -15.02
CA VAL A 46 6.18 13.83 -13.79
C VAL A 46 5.20 13.60 -12.64
N GLU A 47 4.17 14.44 -12.53
CA GLU A 47 3.09 14.28 -11.57
C GLU A 47 2.35 12.95 -11.75
N ALA A 48 1.91 12.63 -12.98
CA ALA A 48 1.23 11.36 -13.28
C ALA A 48 2.10 10.13 -12.95
N THR A 49 3.40 10.20 -13.24
CA THR A 49 4.36 9.14 -12.90
C THR A 49 4.46 8.95 -11.38
N ILE A 50 4.56 10.05 -10.62
CA ILE A 50 4.60 9.99 -9.15
C ILE A 50 3.30 9.43 -8.60
N PHE A 51 2.14 9.82 -9.13
CA PHE A 51 0.85 9.28 -8.72
C PHE A 51 0.73 7.79 -9.02
N ASN A 52 1.15 7.32 -10.19
CA ASN A 52 1.15 5.89 -10.54
C ASN A 52 2.07 5.09 -9.61
N ILE A 53 3.25 5.61 -9.29
CA ILE A 53 4.16 4.98 -8.31
C ILE A 53 3.53 4.97 -6.92
N ALA A 54 2.91 6.08 -6.50
CA ALA A 54 2.25 6.17 -5.20
C ALA A 54 1.08 5.19 -5.11
N GLU A 55 0.26 5.05 -6.15
CA GLU A 55 -0.86 4.10 -6.23
C GLU A 55 -0.38 2.65 -6.18
N PHE A 56 0.72 2.34 -6.88
CA PHE A 56 1.37 1.04 -6.80
C PHE A 56 1.86 0.72 -5.38
N LEU A 57 2.55 1.67 -4.74
CA LEU A 57 2.99 1.53 -3.34
C LEU A 57 1.80 1.44 -2.37
N LEU A 58 0.71 2.16 -2.63
CA LEU A 58 -0.55 2.10 -1.90
C LEU A 58 -1.20 0.71 -2.01
N GLY A 59 -1.20 0.09 -3.18
CA GLY A 59 -1.68 -1.28 -3.38
C GLY A 59 -0.90 -2.27 -2.52
N ILE A 60 0.44 -2.17 -2.55
CA ILE A 60 1.32 -3.02 -1.73
C ILE A 60 1.10 -2.74 -0.24
N ALA A 61 1.08 -1.48 0.18
CA ALA A 61 0.89 -1.09 1.57
C ALA A 61 -0.49 -1.52 2.10
N GLY A 62 -1.55 -1.35 1.30
CA GLY A 62 -2.90 -1.79 1.62
C GLY A 62 -2.99 -3.31 1.78
N SER A 63 -2.31 -4.06 0.91
CA SER A 63 -2.21 -5.51 1.01
C SER A 63 -1.55 -5.98 2.32
N LEU A 64 -0.45 -5.32 2.69
CA LEU A 64 0.31 -5.63 3.88
C LEU A 64 -0.45 -5.23 5.15
N ALA A 65 -1.15 -4.09 5.10
CA ALA A 65 -2.04 -3.63 6.15
C ALA A 65 -3.16 -4.63 6.41
N LEU A 66 -3.79 -5.17 5.35
CA LEU A 66 -4.85 -6.17 5.48
C LEU A 66 -4.32 -7.47 6.11
N LEU A 67 -3.11 -7.92 5.72
CA LEU A 67 -2.42 -9.05 6.36
C LEU A 67 -2.18 -8.83 7.85
N MET A 68 -1.64 -7.66 8.22
CA MET A 68 -1.41 -7.31 9.62
C MET A 68 -2.73 -7.20 10.40
N PHE A 69 -3.80 -6.72 9.77
CA PHE A 69 -5.14 -6.68 10.36
C PHE A 69 -5.69 -8.07 10.65
N VAL A 70 -5.57 -9.00 9.70
CA VAL A 70 -6.01 -10.39 9.89
C VAL A 70 -5.19 -11.06 10.99
N TYR A 71 -3.86 -10.92 10.95
CA TYR A 71 -2.97 -11.47 11.98
C TYR A 71 -3.25 -10.89 13.37
N GLY A 72 -3.37 -9.56 13.47
CA GLY A 72 -3.71 -8.84 14.69
C GLY A 72 -5.09 -9.22 15.23
N GLY A 73 -6.08 -9.39 14.34
CA GLY A 73 -7.43 -9.84 14.69
C GLY A 73 -7.45 -11.25 15.26
N PHE A 74 -6.72 -12.19 14.64
CA PHE A 74 -6.57 -13.54 15.19
C PHE A 74 -5.85 -13.54 16.53
N LEU A 75 -4.78 -12.74 16.67
CA LEU A 75 -4.05 -12.61 17.93
C LEU A 75 -4.92 -11.99 19.04
N TYR A 76 -5.81 -11.07 18.69
CA TYR A 76 -6.74 -10.45 19.64
C TYR A 76 -7.81 -11.43 20.12
N ILE A 77 -8.45 -12.16 19.20
CA ILE A 77 -9.52 -13.12 19.52
C ILE A 77 -8.98 -14.32 20.30
N ILE A 78 -7.85 -14.89 19.86
CA ILE A 78 -7.27 -16.10 20.47
C ILE A 78 -6.47 -15.73 21.74
N GLY A 79 -5.80 -14.58 21.74
CA GLY A 79 -4.93 -14.15 22.82
C GLY A 79 -5.64 -13.46 23.98
N GLY A 80 -6.97 -13.34 23.94
CA GLY A 80 -7.79 -12.77 25.02
C GLY A 80 -7.56 -13.38 26.41
N ALA A 81 -6.94 -14.57 26.50
CA ALA A 81 -6.59 -15.21 27.75
C ALA A 81 -5.30 -14.67 28.43
N SER A 82 -4.47 -13.87 27.74
CA SER A 82 -3.28 -13.25 28.35
C SER A 82 -3.14 -11.79 27.94
N GLU A 83 -3.01 -10.89 28.91
CA GLU A 83 -2.82 -9.46 28.65
C GLU A 83 -1.66 -9.16 27.71
N LYS A 84 -0.60 -9.98 27.75
CA LYS A 84 0.57 -9.85 26.89
C LYS A 84 0.26 -10.03 25.41
N GLN A 85 -0.66 -10.94 25.04
CA GLN A 85 -1.05 -11.13 23.64
C GLN A 85 -2.03 -10.06 23.17
N VAL A 86 -2.93 -9.61 24.06
CA VAL A 86 -3.84 -8.48 23.79
C VAL A 86 -3.06 -7.18 23.57
N GLY A 87 -2.04 -6.93 24.39
CA GLY A 87 -1.14 -5.78 24.23
C GLY A 87 -0.45 -5.77 22.87
N LYS A 88 0.13 -6.91 22.47
CA LYS A 88 0.75 -7.07 21.14
C LYS A 88 -0.24 -6.83 19.99
N ALA A 89 -1.46 -7.34 20.10
CA ALA A 89 -2.48 -7.11 19.07
C ALA A 89 -2.85 -5.62 18.94
N LYS A 90 -2.99 -4.91 20.07
CA LYS A 90 -3.24 -3.46 20.08
C LYS A 90 -2.09 -2.69 19.43
N ASP A 91 -0.85 -3.08 19.68
CA ASP A 91 0.30 -2.43 19.07
C ASP A 91 0.32 -2.65 17.55
N VAL A 92 0.05 -3.88 17.08
CA VAL A 92 -0.10 -4.17 15.64
C VAL A 92 -1.17 -3.27 14.99
N PHE A 93 -2.32 -3.09 15.64
CA PHE A 93 -3.35 -2.17 15.14
C PHE A 93 -2.87 -0.71 15.11
N LYS A 94 -2.19 -0.23 16.16
CA LYS A 94 -1.65 1.14 16.20
C LYS A 94 -0.68 1.39 15.05
N TYR A 95 0.24 0.47 14.81
CA TYR A 95 1.21 0.60 13.71
C TYR A 95 0.53 0.55 12.33
N ALA A 96 -0.43 -0.35 12.14
CA ALA A 96 -1.19 -0.44 10.89
C ALA A 96 -2.00 0.83 10.60
N ILE A 97 -2.70 1.37 11.61
CA ILE A 97 -3.48 2.61 11.49
C ILE A 97 -2.55 3.80 11.21
N THR A 98 -1.42 3.89 11.91
CA THR A 98 -0.46 4.99 11.73
C THR A 98 0.11 5.01 10.32
N GLY A 99 0.47 3.83 9.78
CA GLY A 99 0.93 3.69 8.39
C GLY A 99 -0.14 4.14 7.37
N LEU A 100 -1.40 3.74 7.58
CA LEU A 100 -2.50 4.16 6.70
C LEU A 100 -2.72 5.67 6.73
N ILE A 101 -2.66 6.28 7.92
CA ILE A 101 -2.78 7.73 8.09
C ILE A 101 -1.67 8.46 7.32
N ILE A 102 -0.41 8.03 7.43
CA ILE A 102 0.72 8.64 6.73
C ILE A 102 0.51 8.63 5.21
N ILE A 103 -0.01 7.53 4.68
CA ILE A 103 -0.29 7.39 3.25
C ILE A 103 -1.36 8.39 2.80
N PHE A 104 -2.46 8.53 3.55
CA PHE A 104 -3.49 9.52 3.25
C PHE A 104 -2.95 10.96 3.32
N LEU A 105 -2.13 11.27 4.33
CA LEU A 105 -1.50 12.59 4.44
C LEU A 105 -0.57 12.88 3.25
N SER A 106 0.21 11.89 2.81
CA SER A 106 1.12 12.03 1.68
C SER A 106 0.38 12.49 0.41
N GLY A 107 -0.75 11.84 0.07
CA GLY A 107 -1.55 12.21 -1.09
C GLY A 107 -2.16 13.62 -1.00
N LEU A 108 -2.52 14.06 0.20
CA LEU A 108 -2.99 15.43 0.46
C LEU A 108 -1.88 16.46 0.25
N ILE A 109 -0.69 16.20 0.79
CA ILE A 109 0.47 17.10 0.68
C ILE A 109 0.86 17.28 -0.78
N LEU A 110 0.92 16.20 -1.57
CA LEU A 110 1.25 16.26 -2.99
C LEU A 110 0.29 17.20 -3.75
N ARG A 111 -1.02 17.07 -3.52
CA ARG A 111 -2.03 17.93 -4.14
C ARG A 111 -1.87 19.40 -3.74
N VAL A 112 -1.59 19.66 -2.46
CA VAL A 112 -1.37 21.03 -1.95
C VAL A 112 -0.11 21.64 -2.57
N VAL A 113 0.98 20.88 -2.67
CA VAL A 113 2.23 21.36 -3.26
C VAL A 113 2.06 21.64 -4.76
N VAL A 114 1.42 20.74 -5.50
CA VAL A 114 1.14 20.95 -6.93
C VAL A 114 0.24 22.16 -7.14
N GLN A 115 -0.84 22.28 -6.35
CA GLN A 115 -1.75 23.42 -6.46
C GLN A 115 -1.07 24.76 -6.11
N ALA A 116 -0.12 24.75 -5.17
CA ALA A 116 0.67 25.93 -4.81
C ALA A 116 1.74 26.31 -5.85
N LEU A 117 2.14 25.39 -6.73
CA LEU A 117 3.11 25.62 -7.80
C LEU A 117 2.44 25.91 -9.16
N ALA A 118 1.23 25.37 -9.39
CA ALA A 118 0.46 25.51 -10.62
C ALA A 118 -0.49 26.72 -10.63
N GLY A 119 -0.69 27.38 -9.48
CA GLY A 119 -1.41 28.66 -9.35
C GLY A 119 -0.45 29.81 -9.10
#